data_AF-A0A945NBL8-F1
#
_entry.id   AF-A0A945NBL8-F1
#
_cell.length_a   1.000
_cell.length_b   1.000
_cell.length_c   1.000
_cell.angle_alpha   90.00
_cell.angle_beta   90.00
_cell.angle_gamma   90.00
#
_symmetry.space_group_name_H-M   'P 1'
#
loop_
_entity.id
_entity.type
_entity.pdbx_description
1 polymer ?
#
loop_
_entity_poly.entity_id
_entity_poly.type
_entity_poly.pdbx_seq_one_letter_code
_entity_poly.pdbx_strand_id
1 'polypeptide(L)'
;MKNYLIYYLLITLSIIVNSCSEGFKEEYSKLFIALTEVTAITTPTTDTTPDYTFSSTESGAITYGGSCSSSTTIAVSGNNTITLSSLSVGTYADCTITVSKTIATEKSEKKLSGSLTITSFTVSSSDNTTTLSAPDNLSASGANNTI
;
A
#
# COMPACT_ATOMS: atom_id res chain seq x y z
N MET A 1 -61.90 -16.08 -32.74
CA MET A 1 -60.60 -15.40 -32.90
C MET A 1 -60.23 -14.50 -31.70
N LYS A 2 -60.62 -14.84 -30.45
CA LYS A 2 -60.30 -14.02 -29.26
C LYS A 2 -59.18 -14.61 -28.37
N ASN A 3 -58.88 -15.89 -28.52
CA ASN A 3 -57.97 -16.62 -27.63
C ASN A 3 -56.50 -16.50 -28.06
N TYR A 4 -56.25 -16.10 -29.31
CA TYR A 4 -54.90 -15.89 -29.84
C TYR A 4 -54.24 -14.62 -29.27
N LEU A 5 -55.01 -13.55 -29.06
CA LEU A 5 -54.51 -12.27 -28.50
C LEU A 5 -53.99 -12.43 -27.06
N ILE A 6 -54.68 -13.21 -26.25
CA ILE A 6 -54.24 -13.55 -24.87
C ILE A 6 -52.99 -14.42 -24.88
N TYR A 7 -52.86 -15.32 -25.84
CA TYR A 7 -51.67 -16.18 -25.99
C TYR A 7 -50.42 -15.37 -26.38
N TYR A 8 -50.55 -14.43 -27.33
CA TYR A 8 -49.45 -13.53 -27.69
C TYR A 8 -49.03 -12.61 -26.53
N LEU A 9 -49.98 -12.10 -25.74
CA LEU A 9 -49.70 -11.26 -24.57
C LEU A 9 -48.87 -12.02 -23.52
N LEU A 10 -49.22 -13.27 -23.23
CA LEU A 10 -48.51 -14.11 -22.27
C LEU A 10 -47.14 -14.55 -22.79
N ILE A 11 -46.98 -14.80 -24.09
CA ILE A 11 -45.68 -15.07 -24.69
C ILE A 11 -44.77 -13.85 -24.57
N THR A 12 -45.24 -12.65 -24.90
CA THR A 12 -44.45 -11.42 -24.77
C THR A 12 -44.05 -11.11 -23.31
N LEU A 13 -44.91 -11.43 -22.35
CA LEU A 13 -44.61 -11.29 -20.92
C LEU A 13 -43.53 -12.28 -20.46
N SER A 14 -43.47 -13.47 -21.09
CA SER A 14 -42.47 -14.53 -20.82
C SER A 14 -41.06 -14.17 -21.33
N ILE A 15 -40.96 -13.41 -22.42
CA ILE A 15 -39.67 -12.98 -23.00
C ILE A 15 -39.04 -11.86 -22.15
N ILE A 16 -39.87 -10.99 -21.56
CA ILE A 16 -39.38 -9.89 -20.69
C ILE A 16 -38.85 -10.45 -19.35
N VAL A 17 -39.43 -11.53 -18.80
CA VAL A 17 -38.90 -12.18 -17.58
C VAL A 17 -37.67 -13.05 -17.80
N ASN A 18 -37.39 -13.50 -19.04
CA ASN A 18 -36.17 -14.24 -19.37
C ASN A 18 -35.04 -13.37 -19.95
N SER A 19 -35.31 -12.12 -20.35
CA SER A 19 -34.29 -11.22 -20.91
C SER A 19 -33.40 -10.54 -19.84
N CYS A 20 -33.64 -10.78 -18.55
CA CYS A 20 -32.80 -10.29 -17.46
C CYS A 20 -32.02 -11.45 -16.80
N SER A 21 -31.13 -12.13 -17.51
CA SER A 21 -30.22 -13.07 -16.82
C SER A 21 -28.85 -13.33 -17.45
N GLU A 22 -28.43 -12.57 -18.46
CA GLU A 22 -27.12 -12.79 -19.10
C GLU A 22 -26.26 -11.52 -19.19
N GLY A 23 -26.39 -10.61 -18.22
CA GLY A 23 -25.57 -9.40 -18.11
C GLY A 23 -24.95 -9.14 -16.73
N PHE A 24 -25.03 -10.09 -15.79
CA PHE A 24 -24.68 -9.85 -14.37
C PHE A 24 -23.59 -10.78 -13.82
N LYS A 25 -22.82 -11.48 -14.66
CA LYS A 25 -21.75 -12.38 -14.17
C LYS A 25 -20.38 -11.73 -14.02
N GLU A 26 -20.11 -10.61 -14.71
CA GLU A 26 -18.79 -9.97 -14.65
C GLU A 26 -18.66 -8.87 -13.58
N GLU A 27 -19.77 -8.33 -13.07
CA GLU A 27 -19.72 -7.21 -12.13
C GLU A 27 -19.63 -7.64 -10.65
N TYR A 28 -20.03 -8.87 -10.32
CA TYR A 28 -20.11 -9.34 -8.93
C TYR A 28 -18.79 -9.85 -8.33
N SER A 29 -17.69 -9.92 -9.10
CA SER A 29 -16.37 -10.36 -8.61
C SER A 29 -15.35 -9.21 -8.39
N LYS A 30 -15.78 -7.95 -8.51
CA LYS A 30 -14.92 -6.77 -8.30
C LYS A 30 -15.15 -6.12 -6.92
N LEU A 31 -15.30 -6.93 -5.88
CA LEU A 31 -15.56 -6.42 -4.52
C LEU A 31 -14.53 -6.95 -3.51
N PHE A 32 -13.27 -6.62 -3.77
CA PHE A 32 -12.14 -6.80 -2.86
C PHE A 32 -11.19 -5.60 -3.00
N ILE A 33 -10.49 -5.27 -1.91
CA ILE A 33 -9.45 -4.24 -1.93
C ILE A 33 -8.13 -4.95 -2.13
N ALA A 34 -7.47 -4.67 -3.26
CA ALA A 34 -6.10 -5.09 -3.50
C ALA A 34 -5.18 -3.88 -3.36
N LEU A 35 -4.08 -4.09 -2.66
CA LEU A 35 -3.03 -3.10 -2.47
C LEU A 35 -1.76 -3.57 -3.18
N THR A 36 -1.01 -2.66 -3.78
CA THR A 36 0.27 -2.99 -4.42
C THR A 36 1.28 -1.88 -4.18
N GLU A 37 2.51 -2.24 -3.83
CA GLU A 37 3.61 -1.29 -3.69
C GLU A 37 3.94 -0.68 -5.06
N VAL A 38 4.02 0.65 -5.13
CA VAL A 38 4.33 1.40 -6.36
C VAL A 38 5.72 2.02 -6.24
N THR A 39 6.01 2.63 -5.10
CA THR A 39 7.33 3.20 -4.79
C THR A 39 7.70 2.82 -3.37
N ALA A 40 8.66 1.90 -3.28
CA ALA A 40 9.26 1.47 -2.02
C ALA A 40 10.13 2.58 -1.43
N ILE A 41 10.36 2.51 -0.11
CA ILE A 41 11.36 3.32 0.56
C ILE A 41 12.75 2.80 0.16
N THR A 42 13.65 3.69 -0.24
CA THR A 42 15.04 3.32 -0.54
C THR A 42 15.74 2.83 0.73
N THR A 43 16.52 1.77 0.64
CA THR A 43 17.23 1.20 1.78
C THR A 43 18.73 1.02 1.48
N PRO A 44 19.64 1.45 2.39
CA PRO A 44 19.36 2.29 3.55
C PRO A 44 18.93 3.72 3.16
N THR A 45 18.24 4.42 4.05
CA THR A 45 17.87 5.85 3.90
C THR A 45 18.35 6.68 5.08
N THR A 46 18.76 7.92 4.85
CA THR A 46 19.00 8.91 5.92
C THR A 46 17.80 9.81 6.19
N ASP A 47 16.74 9.69 5.38
CA ASP A 47 15.47 10.39 5.60
C ASP A 47 14.67 9.68 6.70
N THR A 48 14.38 10.40 7.79
CA THR A 48 13.62 9.88 8.92
C THR A 48 12.11 10.01 8.74
N THR A 49 11.64 10.67 7.68
CA THR A 49 10.22 10.82 7.31
C THR A 49 10.00 10.42 5.86
N PRO A 50 10.36 9.20 5.45
CA PRO A 50 10.37 8.84 4.04
C PRO A 50 8.95 8.77 3.47
N ASP A 51 8.84 9.14 2.20
CA ASP A 51 7.62 8.93 1.41
C ASP A 51 7.53 7.47 0.93
N TYR A 52 6.32 6.93 0.95
CA TYR A 52 5.97 5.62 0.43
C TYR A 52 4.74 5.73 -0.47
N THR A 53 4.76 5.07 -1.63
CA THR A 53 3.60 5.06 -2.53
C THR A 53 3.09 3.65 -2.76
N PHE A 54 1.80 3.44 -2.52
CA PHE A 54 1.09 2.22 -2.86
C PHE A 54 -0.13 2.54 -3.72
N SER A 55 -0.62 1.56 -4.47
CA SER A 55 -1.88 1.65 -5.18
C SER A 55 -2.97 0.86 -4.46
N SER A 56 -4.21 1.32 -4.58
CA SER A 56 -5.41 0.62 -4.09
C SER A 56 -6.43 0.49 -5.20
N THR A 57 -7.12 -0.64 -5.28
CA THR A 57 -8.25 -0.79 -6.22
C THR A 57 -9.45 0.07 -5.82
N GLU A 58 -9.59 0.41 -4.54
CA GLU A 58 -10.72 1.14 -3.97
C GLU A 58 -10.27 2.19 -2.95
N SER A 59 -11.10 3.22 -2.75
CA SER A 59 -10.91 4.12 -1.61
C SER A 59 -11.25 3.44 -0.27
N GLY A 60 -10.66 3.90 0.83
CA GLY A 60 -10.96 3.35 2.15
C GLY A 60 -10.17 3.99 3.28
N ALA A 61 -10.53 3.65 4.51
CA ALA A 61 -9.79 4.06 5.70
C ALA A 61 -8.49 3.25 5.82
N ILE A 62 -7.38 3.96 6.03
CA ILE A 62 -6.05 3.39 6.24
C ILE A 62 -5.83 3.16 7.74
N THR A 63 -5.29 1.98 8.07
CA THR A 63 -4.73 1.68 9.38
C THR A 63 -3.31 1.16 9.21
N TYR A 64 -2.39 1.67 10.02
CA TYR A 64 -0.98 1.24 10.05
C TYR A 64 -0.75 0.18 11.13
N GLY A 65 0.09 -0.79 10.85
CA GLY A 65 0.55 -1.80 11.81
C GLY A 65 2.06 -1.92 11.85
N GLY A 66 2.56 -2.60 12.88
CA GLY A 66 4.00 -2.72 13.14
C GLY A 66 4.61 -1.43 13.67
N SER A 67 5.83 -1.13 13.23
CA SER A 67 6.62 0.00 13.73
C SER A 67 6.42 1.31 12.95
N CYS A 68 5.57 1.32 11.92
CA CYS A 68 5.30 2.50 11.09
C CYS A 68 3.98 3.19 11.44
N SER A 69 3.91 4.49 11.22
CA SER A 69 2.67 5.28 11.28
C SER A 69 2.72 6.43 10.28
N SER A 70 1.56 7.00 9.93
CA SER A 70 1.44 8.24 9.16
C SER A 70 0.15 8.96 9.57
N SER A 71 0.10 10.27 9.34
CA SER A 71 -1.10 11.08 9.53
C SER A 71 -2.16 10.87 8.44
N THR A 72 -1.80 10.23 7.31
CA THR A 72 -2.75 9.95 6.23
C THR A 72 -3.68 8.81 6.62
N THR A 73 -4.98 9.08 6.72
CA THR A 73 -5.98 8.12 7.22
C THR A 73 -6.92 7.60 6.14
N ILE A 74 -6.85 8.12 4.91
CA ILE A 74 -7.76 7.77 3.81
C ILE A 74 -6.95 7.50 2.54
N ALA A 75 -7.23 6.37 1.91
CA ALA A 75 -6.77 6.02 0.57
C ALA A 75 -7.85 6.34 -0.46
N VAL A 76 -7.42 6.69 -1.67
CA VAL A 76 -8.23 6.75 -2.89
C VAL A 76 -7.94 5.54 -3.78
N SER A 77 -8.83 5.28 -4.74
CA SER A 77 -8.53 4.32 -5.81
C SER A 77 -7.40 4.89 -6.69
N GLY A 78 -6.45 4.04 -7.09
CA GLY A 78 -5.21 4.44 -7.74
C GLY A 78 -4.07 4.62 -6.76
N ASN A 79 -3.09 5.47 -7.10
CA ASN A 79 -1.88 5.68 -6.32
C ASN A 79 -2.12 6.60 -5.11
N ASN A 80 -1.52 6.23 -3.98
CA ASN A 80 -1.59 6.89 -2.69
C ASN A 80 -0.16 7.08 -2.18
N THR A 81 0.29 8.32 -2.11
CA THR A 81 1.56 8.67 -1.48
C THR A 81 1.31 9.07 -0.04
N ILE A 82 2.03 8.44 0.88
CA ILE A 82 2.01 8.76 2.30
C ILE A 82 3.42 9.15 2.73
N THR A 83 3.52 10.08 3.67
CA THR A 83 4.78 10.37 4.38
C THR A 83 4.72 9.67 5.72
N LEU A 84 5.70 8.81 6.03
CA LEU A 84 5.77 8.18 7.34
C LEU A 84 6.12 9.22 8.42
N SER A 85 5.52 9.06 9.60
CA SER A 85 5.90 9.81 10.79
C SER A 85 7.39 9.57 11.11
N SER A 86 8.02 10.51 11.82
CA SER A 86 9.44 10.43 12.15
C SER A 86 9.85 9.08 12.74
N LEU A 87 10.84 8.46 12.10
CA LEU A 87 11.44 7.18 12.45
C LEU A 87 12.83 7.39 13.06
N SER A 88 13.23 6.49 13.95
CA SER A 88 14.57 6.43 14.52
C SER A 88 15.49 5.61 13.61
N VAL A 89 16.80 5.71 13.83
CA VAL A 89 17.78 4.81 13.20
C VAL A 89 17.43 3.36 13.58
N GLY A 90 17.29 2.49 12.58
CA GLY A 90 16.87 1.10 12.79
C GLY A 90 16.33 0.44 11.53
N THR A 91 16.02 -0.86 11.66
CA THR A 91 15.41 -1.66 10.59
C THR A 91 13.92 -1.82 10.83
N TYR A 92 13.14 -1.57 9.78
CA TYR A 92 11.68 -1.60 9.75
C TYR A 92 11.22 -2.70 8.81
N ALA A 93 10.87 -3.87 9.35
CA ALA A 93 10.48 -5.06 8.57
C ALA A 93 9.04 -5.53 8.87
N ASP A 94 8.36 -4.90 9.82
CA ASP A 94 7.04 -5.26 10.34
C ASP A 94 5.93 -4.29 9.92
N CYS A 95 6.27 -3.27 9.14
CA CYS A 95 5.33 -2.22 8.75
C CYS A 95 4.26 -2.72 7.78
N THR A 96 3.00 -2.47 8.12
CA THR A 96 1.86 -2.85 7.29
C THR A 96 0.89 -1.69 7.10
N ILE A 97 0.24 -1.66 5.93
CA ILE A 97 -0.84 -0.75 5.57
C ILE A 97 -2.07 -1.62 5.32
N THR A 98 -3.16 -1.36 6.03
CA THR A 98 -4.46 -1.97 5.74
C THR A 98 -5.42 -0.89 5.30
N VAL A 99 -6.10 -1.10 4.16
CA VAL A 99 -7.19 -0.25 3.69
C VAL A 99 -8.49 -1.00 3.88
N SER A 100 -9.50 -0.35 4.47
CA SER A 100 -10.82 -0.93 4.68
C SER A 100 -11.96 -0.01 4.26
N LYS A 101 -13.05 -0.60 3.78
CA LYS A 101 -14.24 0.13 3.32
C LYS A 101 -15.49 -0.65 3.72
N THR A 102 -16.41 0.01 4.40
CA THR A 102 -17.74 -0.55 4.67
C THR A 102 -18.69 -0.05 3.58
N ILE A 103 -19.33 -0.98 2.89
CA ILE A 103 -20.37 -0.68 1.90
C ILE A 103 -21.69 -1.10 2.51
N ALA A 104 -22.56 -0.13 2.74
CA ALA A 104 -23.93 -0.36 3.16
C ALA A 104 -24.83 -0.47 1.93
N THR A 105 -25.70 -1.46 1.94
CA THR A 105 -26.85 -1.60 1.04
C THR A 105 -28.10 -1.59 1.91
N GLU A 106 -29.27 -1.34 1.31
CA GLU A 106 -30.58 -1.35 2.00
C GLU A 106 -30.84 -2.62 2.85
N LYS A 107 -30.12 -3.71 2.60
CA LYS A 107 -30.32 -5.01 3.28
C LYS A 107 -29.12 -5.49 4.08
N SER A 108 -27.92 -4.94 3.90
CA SER A 108 -26.70 -5.48 4.51
C SER A 108 -25.53 -4.51 4.47
N GLU A 109 -24.61 -4.66 5.42
CA GLU A 109 -23.29 -4.05 5.40
C GLU A 109 -22.24 -5.10 5.02
N LYS A 110 -21.36 -4.75 4.10
CA LYS A 110 -20.20 -5.56 3.74
C LYS A 110 -18.93 -4.78 3.99
N LYS A 111 -18.05 -5.32 4.83
CA LYS A 111 -16.70 -4.80 5.05
C LYS A 111 -15.72 -5.42 4.07
N LEU A 112 -15.04 -4.57 3.32
CA LEU A 112 -13.89 -4.93 2.49
C LEU A 112 -12.61 -4.53 3.21
N SER A 113 -11.56 -5.30 3.03
CA SER A 113 -10.22 -4.89 3.45
C SER A 113 -9.14 -5.54 2.58
N GLY A 114 -8.05 -4.81 2.39
CA GLY A 114 -6.81 -5.29 1.80
C GLY A 114 -5.65 -4.85 2.69
N SER A 115 -4.58 -5.65 2.72
CA SER A 115 -3.38 -5.34 3.49
C SER A 115 -2.14 -5.49 2.61
N LEU A 116 -1.14 -4.66 2.87
CA LEU A 116 0.15 -4.64 2.20
C LEU A 116 1.24 -4.49 3.27
N THR A 117 2.24 -5.36 3.23
CA THR A 117 3.47 -5.17 3.99
C THR A 117 4.38 -4.25 3.21
N ILE A 118 4.89 -3.20 3.86
CA ILE A 118 5.89 -2.31 3.27
C ILE A 118 7.20 -3.10 3.12
N THR A 119 7.84 -3.03 1.96
CA THR A 119 9.16 -3.65 1.77
C THR A 119 10.13 -3.15 2.83
N SER A 120 10.83 -4.09 3.50
CA SER A 120 11.74 -3.79 4.61
C SER A 120 12.78 -2.74 4.25
N PHE A 121 13.01 -1.79 5.14
CA PHE A 121 13.99 -0.72 4.95
C PHE A 121 14.74 -0.40 6.24
N THR A 122 15.91 0.22 6.11
CA THR A 122 16.73 0.67 7.24
C THR A 122 16.91 2.18 7.19
N VAL A 123 16.64 2.85 8.31
CA VAL A 123 17.00 4.25 8.53
C VAL A 123 18.40 4.29 9.15
N SER A 124 19.33 4.98 8.51
CA SER A 124 20.74 5.14 8.93
C SER A 124 21.03 6.57 9.37
N SER A 125 21.99 6.75 10.28
CA SER A 125 22.53 8.09 10.59
C SER A 125 23.21 8.68 9.36
N SER A 126 23.13 10.00 9.20
CA SER A 126 23.84 10.75 8.15
C SER A 126 25.34 10.92 8.43
N ASP A 127 25.88 10.24 9.45
CA ASP A 127 27.30 10.28 9.81
C ASP A 127 28.18 9.63 8.73
N ASN A 128 28.47 10.38 7.68
CA ASN A 128 29.56 10.08 6.77
C ASN A 128 30.89 10.52 7.39
N THR A 129 31.30 9.90 8.49
CA THR A 129 32.65 10.01 9.06
C THR A 129 33.42 8.73 8.80
N THR A 130 33.85 8.55 7.54
CA THR A 130 35.12 7.86 7.28
C THR A 130 36.25 8.74 7.82
N THR A 131 36.36 8.87 9.15
CA THR A 131 37.66 9.16 9.76
C THR A 131 38.45 7.87 9.62
N LEU A 132 39.14 7.73 8.48
CA LEU A 132 40.36 6.95 8.45
C LEU A 132 41.28 7.62 9.47
N SER A 133 41.24 7.13 10.71
CA SER A 133 42.26 7.44 11.70
C SER A 133 43.57 7.04 11.03
N ALA A 134 44.37 8.03 10.63
CA ALA A 134 45.75 7.78 10.28
C ALA A 134 46.36 6.99 11.45
N PRO A 135 47.05 5.86 11.22
CA PRO A 135 47.72 5.18 12.31
C PRO A 135 48.82 6.10 12.83
N ASP A 136 48.62 6.62 14.03
CA ASP A 136 49.66 7.34 14.75
C ASP A 136 50.81 6.37 15.09
N ASN A 137 52.01 6.80 14.70
CA ASN A 137 53.28 6.64 15.40
C ASN A 137 54.12 5.34 15.22
N LEU A 138 55.23 5.48 14.48
CA LEU A 138 56.52 4.91 14.88
C LEU A 138 57.54 6.02 15.05
N SER A 139 57.77 6.39 16.31
CA SER A 139 58.97 7.06 16.79
C SER A 139 60.16 6.11 16.60
N ALA A 140 61.17 6.55 15.86
CA ALA A 140 62.55 6.10 16.06
C ALA A 140 63.48 7.32 16.01
N SER A 141 63.89 7.74 17.21
CA SER A 141 65.09 8.52 17.48
C SER A 141 66.33 7.80 16.95
N GLY A 142 67.25 8.51 16.30
CA GLY A 142 68.55 7.94 15.90
C GLY A 142 69.46 8.84 15.06
N ALA A 143 70.32 9.60 15.75
CA ALA A 143 71.67 10.04 15.38
C ALA A 143 71.91 10.99 14.18
N ASN A 144 72.34 12.19 14.59
CA ASN A 144 73.15 13.19 13.91
C ASN A 144 74.36 12.59 13.15
N ASN A 145 74.54 12.93 11.86
CA ASN A 145 75.77 12.65 11.12
C ASN A 145 76.42 13.96 10.65
N THR A 146 77.48 14.35 11.36
CA THR A 146 78.53 15.26 10.90
C THR A 146 79.62 14.43 10.24
N ILE A 147 79.95 14.70 8.97
CA ILE A 147 81.32 14.89 8.45
C ILE A 147 81.22 15.92 7.32
#